data_AF-E2B6L7-F1
#
_entry.id   AF-E2B6L7-F1
#
_cell.length_a   1.000
_cell.length_b   1.000
_cell.length_c   1.000
_cell.angle_alpha   90.00
_cell.angle_beta   90.00
_cell.angle_gamma   90.00
#
_symmetry.space_group_name_H-M   'P 1'
#
loop_
_entity.id
_entity.type
_entity.pdbx_description
1 polymer ?
#
loop_
_entity_poly.entity_id
_entity_poly.type
_entity_poly.pdbx_seq_one_letter_code
_entity_poly.pdbx_strand_id
1 'polypeptide(L)'
;KNVKNAKKRVSDGFKERIGLIVDKPKHGHGSSNDGNTARRFFADSETTSEIIGVDKRLIVRFSIILQALACGRPVDPSKFEAFALETAQLYVSLYPWYYMPLTVHKIHLHGTDV
;
A
#
# COMPACT_ATOMS: atom_id res chain seq x y z
N LYS A 1 -9.20 20.43 -4.45
CA LYS A 1 -10.16 19.37 -4.02
C LYS A 1 -10.17 19.31 -2.50
N ASN A 2 -11.33 19.31 -1.86
CA ASN A 2 -11.43 19.19 -0.40
C ASN A 2 -11.03 17.77 0.04
N VAL A 3 -9.97 17.63 0.85
CA VAL A 3 -9.41 16.35 1.31
C VAL A 3 -10.46 15.51 2.03
N LYS A 4 -11.37 16.13 2.80
CA LYS A 4 -12.45 15.42 3.50
C LYS A 4 -13.39 14.71 2.53
N ASN A 5 -13.74 15.34 1.41
CA ASN A 5 -14.62 14.76 0.41
C ASN A 5 -13.93 13.61 -0.35
N ALA A 6 -12.63 13.75 -0.63
CA ALA A 6 -11.85 12.68 -1.24
C ALA A 6 -11.75 11.46 -0.32
N LYS A 7 -11.47 11.67 0.97
CA LYS A 7 -11.44 10.60 1.98
C LYS A 7 -12.79 9.88 2.08
N LYS A 8 -13.89 10.63 2.17
CA LYS A 8 -15.24 10.06 2.23
C LYS A 8 -15.55 9.20 1.00
N ARG A 9 -15.29 9.72 -0.21
CA ARG A 9 -15.47 8.98 -1.48
C ARG A 9 -14.72 7.65 -1.47
N VAL A 10 -13.47 7.65 -1.00
CA VAL A 10 -12.66 6.44 -0.92
C VAL A 10 -13.23 5.44 0.08
N SER A 11 -13.55 5.89 1.30
CA SER A 11 -14.14 5.03 2.33
C SER A 11 -15.49 4.44 1.90
N ASP A 12 -16.35 5.24 1.27
CA ASP A 12 -17.65 4.79 0.77
C ASP A 12 -17.46 3.78 -0.38
N GLY A 13 -16.55 4.05 -1.32
CA GLY A 13 -16.24 3.13 -2.43
C GLY A 13 -15.75 1.76 -1.97
N PHE A 14 -14.89 1.69 -0.94
CA PHE A 14 -14.47 0.41 -0.36
C PHE A 14 -15.62 -0.35 0.32
N LYS A 15 -16.48 0.38 1.03
CA LYS A 15 -17.63 -0.22 1.71
C LYS A 15 -18.65 -0.75 0.71
N GLU A 16 -18.94 0.01 -0.34
CA GLU A 16 -19.98 -0.32 -1.33
C GLU A 16 -19.53 -1.43 -2.28
N ARG A 17 -18.29 -1.36 -2.79
CA ARG A 17 -17.83 -2.30 -3.84
C ARG A 17 -17.36 -3.64 -3.30
N ILE A 18 -16.69 -3.64 -2.14
CA ILE A 18 -16.07 -4.85 -1.59
C ILE A 18 -16.39 -5.08 -0.11
N GLY A 19 -17.31 -4.31 0.49
CA GLY A 19 -17.66 -4.49 1.91
C GLY A 19 -16.49 -4.28 2.86
N LEU A 20 -15.51 -3.44 2.50
CA LEU A 20 -14.32 -3.17 3.31
C LEU A 20 -14.46 -1.84 4.04
N ILE A 21 -14.27 -1.85 5.36
CA ILE A 21 -14.33 -0.65 6.19
C ILE A 21 -12.92 -0.14 6.45
N VAL A 22 -12.54 0.96 5.81
CA VAL A 22 -11.21 1.58 5.94
C VAL A 22 -11.27 2.90 6.70
N ASP A 23 -10.18 3.20 7.40
CA ASP A 23 -9.87 4.50 8.01
C ASP A 23 -10.96 5.03 8.97
N LYS A 24 -11.66 4.11 9.66
CA LYS A 24 -12.55 4.45 10.77
C LYS A 24 -11.76 4.52 12.08
N PRO A 25 -11.85 5.61 12.85
CA PRO A 25 -11.27 5.68 14.18
C PRO A 25 -11.81 4.57 15.08
N LYS A 26 -10.94 3.91 15.85
CA LYS A 26 -11.34 3.00 16.94
C LYS A 26 -11.35 3.78 18.26
N HIS A 27 -12.17 3.37 19.21
CA HIS A 27 -12.16 3.97 20.56
C HIS A 27 -10.78 3.74 21.20
N GLY A 28 -10.17 4.80 21.73
CA GLY A 28 -8.76 4.79 22.14
C GLY A 28 -7.83 5.23 21.01
N HIS A 29 -6.97 4.32 20.53
CA HIS A 29 -5.95 4.62 19.51
C HIS A 29 -6.05 3.72 18.26
N GLY A 30 -5.70 4.28 17.11
CA GLY A 30 -5.64 3.57 15.83
C GLY A 30 -6.93 3.63 15.02
N SER A 31 -7.00 2.81 13.97
CA SER A 31 -8.12 2.78 13.04
C SER A 31 -8.55 1.36 12.67
N SER A 32 -9.58 1.24 11.85
CA SER A 32 -10.00 -0.02 11.22
C SER A 32 -8.99 -0.60 10.24
N ASN A 33 -7.86 0.07 10.01
CA ASN A 33 -6.78 -0.42 9.16
C ASN A 33 -5.87 -1.37 9.95
N ASP A 34 -6.34 -2.58 10.20
CA ASP A 34 -5.54 -3.67 10.77
C ASP A 34 -5.03 -4.63 9.67
N GLY A 35 -4.34 -5.70 10.08
CA GLY A 35 -3.77 -6.67 9.15
C GLY A 35 -4.80 -7.36 8.26
N ASN A 36 -6.05 -7.55 8.72
CA ASN A 36 -7.10 -8.11 7.89
C ASN A 36 -7.53 -7.10 6.82
N THR A 37 -7.68 -5.83 7.19
CA THR A 37 -7.97 -4.75 6.24
C THR A 37 -6.87 -4.62 5.19
N ALA A 38 -5.60 -4.68 5.59
CA ALA A 38 -4.47 -4.64 4.67
C ALA A 38 -4.48 -5.82 3.67
N ARG A 39 -4.73 -7.05 4.12
CA ARG A 39 -4.83 -8.21 3.22
C ARG A 39 -5.94 -8.03 2.19
N ARG A 40 -7.12 -7.58 2.61
CA ARG A 40 -8.25 -7.35 1.70
C ARG A 40 -7.98 -6.20 0.73
N PHE A 41 -7.30 -5.15 1.17
CA PHE A 41 -6.90 -4.02 0.32
C PHE A 41 -6.00 -4.47 -0.84
N PHE A 42 -5.03 -5.35 -0.58
CA PHE A 42 -4.10 -5.84 -1.59
C PHE A 42 -4.61 -7.05 -2.41
N ALA A 43 -5.67 -7.72 -1.97
CA ALA A 43 -6.22 -8.90 -2.64
C ALA A 43 -6.84 -8.61 -4.01
N ASP A 44 -7.44 -7.42 -4.19
CA ASP A 44 -7.99 -6.95 -5.47
C ASP A 44 -7.39 -5.60 -5.83
N SER A 45 -6.21 -5.63 -6.45
CA SER A 45 -5.47 -4.42 -6.83
C SER A 45 -6.18 -3.62 -7.93
N GLU A 46 -7.06 -4.24 -8.72
CA GLU A 46 -7.84 -3.58 -9.78
C GLU A 46 -8.91 -2.69 -9.15
N THR A 47 -9.79 -3.28 -8.34
CA THR A 47 -10.84 -2.53 -7.63
C THR A 47 -10.22 -1.48 -6.70
N THR A 48 -9.15 -1.82 -5.98
CA THR A 48 -8.46 -0.85 -5.13
C THR A 48 -7.92 0.33 -5.93
N SER A 49 -7.22 0.10 -7.04
CA SER A 49 -6.70 1.13 -7.95
C SER A 49 -7.80 2.09 -8.39
N GLU A 50 -8.94 1.56 -8.81
CA GLU A 50 -10.09 2.36 -9.25
C GLU A 50 -10.69 3.20 -8.11
N ILE A 51 -10.81 2.65 -6.90
CA ILE A 51 -11.37 3.36 -5.75
C ILE A 51 -10.48 4.53 -5.34
N ILE A 52 -9.17 4.28 -5.16
CA ILE A 52 -8.26 5.30 -4.62
C ILE A 52 -7.64 6.20 -5.69
N GLY A 53 -7.68 5.80 -6.97
CA GLY A 53 -7.07 6.53 -8.08
C GLY A 53 -5.54 6.48 -8.08
N VAL A 54 -4.97 5.38 -7.58
CA VAL A 54 -3.52 5.11 -7.57
C VAL A 54 -3.23 4.03 -8.60
N ASP A 55 -2.09 4.12 -9.28
CA ASP A 55 -1.67 3.20 -10.33
C ASP A 55 -1.63 1.76 -9.81
N LYS A 56 -2.38 0.88 -10.48
CA LYS A 56 -2.47 -0.56 -10.18
C LYS A 56 -1.10 -1.21 -10.08
N ARG A 57 -0.14 -0.86 -10.95
CA ARG A 57 1.20 -1.48 -10.94
C ARG A 57 1.91 -1.18 -9.64
N LEU A 58 1.79 0.04 -9.13
CA LEU A 58 2.38 0.42 -7.86
C LEU A 58 1.74 -0.36 -6.69
N ILE A 59 0.41 -0.52 -6.67
CA ILE A 59 -0.30 -1.32 -5.65
C ILE A 59 0.16 -2.78 -5.67
N VAL A 60 0.25 -3.38 -6.86
CA VAL A 60 0.70 -4.77 -7.03
C VAL A 60 2.14 -4.95 -6.55
N ARG A 61 3.04 -4.02 -6.90
CA ARG A 61 4.44 -4.09 -6.47
C ARG A 61 4.58 -3.99 -4.96
N PHE A 62 3.83 -3.10 -4.30
CA PHE A 62 3.77 -3.06 -2.84
C PHE A 62 3.25 -4.36 -2.23
N SER A 63 2.21 -4.95 -2.83
CA SER A 63 1.67 -6.25 -2.40
C SER A 63 2.73 -7.35 -2.45
N ILE A 64 3.50 -7.43 -3.54
CA ILE A 64 4.57 -8.42 -3.72
C ILE A 64 5.67 -8.23 -2.68
N ILE A 65 6.12 -7.00 -2.46
CA ILE A 65 7.15 -6.68 -1.45
C ILE A 65 6.69 -7.14 -0.06
N LEU A 66 5.45 -6.79 0.33
CA LEU A 66 4.90 -7.17 1.63
C LEU A 66 4.74 -8.70 1.77
N GLN A 67 4.31 -9.38 0.71
CA GLN A 67 4.22 -10.85 0.69
C GLN A 67 5.59 -11.52 0.81
N ALA A 68 6.61 -11.01 0.12
CA ALA A 68 7.97 -11.52 0.22
C ALA A 68 8.51 -11.39 1.65
N LEU A 69 8.29 -10.24 2.30
CA LEU A 69 8.68 -10.04 3.72
C LEU A 69 7.89 -10.95 4.68
N ALA A 70 6.62 -11.22 4.38
CA ALA A 70 5.74 -12.03 5.24
C ALA A 70 5.78 -13.54 4.94
N CYS A 71 6.50 -14.00 3.91
CA CYS A 71 6.38 -15.38 3.44
C CYS A 71 7.03 -16.42 4.36
N GLY A 72 7.89 -16.00 5.29
CA GLY A 72 8.61 -16.88 6.21
C GLY A 72 9.62 -17.81 5.51
N ARG A 73 10.02 -17.50 4.27
CA ARG A 73 10.98 -18.27 3.48
C ARG A 73 12.15 -17.37 3.06
N PRO A 74 13.32 -17.96 2.76
CA PRO A 74 14.42 -17.20 2.18
C PRO A 74 14.00 -16.55 0.85
N VAL A 75 14.26 -15.25 0.73
CA VAL A 75 14.09 -14.47 -0.49
C VAL A 75 15.48 -14.08 -0.99
N ASP A 76 15.69 -14.15 -2.30
CA ASP A 76 16.94 -13.71 -2.96
C ASP A 76 17.15 -12.19 -2.71
N PRO A 77 18.18 -11.79 -1.93
CA PRO A 77 18.36 -10.40 -1.54
C PRO A 77 18.59 -9.47 -2.74
N SER A 78 19.38 -9.90 -3.72
CA SER A 78 19.70 -9.08 -4.90
C SER A 78 18.47 -8.84 -5.77
N LYS A 79 17.61 -9.86 -5.94
CA LYS A 79 16.35 -9.69 -6.67
C LYS A 79 15.36 -8.83 -5.90
N PHE A 80 15.29 -8.99 -4.58
CA PHE A 80 14.42 -8.18 -3.75
C PHE A 80 14.83 -6.70 -3.78
N GLU A 81 16.12 -6.41 -3.64
CA GLU A 81 16.68 -5.06 -3.69
C GLU A 81 16.41 -4.40 -5.05
N ALA A 82 16.71 -5.09 -6.16
CA ALA A 82 16.43 -4.57 -7.50
C ALA A 82 14.93 -4.27 -7.68
N PHE A 83 14.06 -5.19 -7.25
CA PHE A 83 12.62 -5.01 -7.35
C PHE A 83 12.11 -3.85 -6.48
N ALA A 84 12.66 -3.69 -5.28
CA ALA A 84 12.33 -2.59 -4.38
C ALA A 84 12.78 -1.24 -4.95
N LEU A 85 14.01 -1.16 -5.48
CA LEU A 85 14.55 0.06 -6.09
C LEU A 85 13.72 0.51 -7.31
N GLU A 86 13.40 -0.41 -8.22
CA GLU A 86 12.50 -0.14 -9.35
C GLU A 86 11.11 0.34 -8.89
N THR A 87 10.60 -0.22 -7.79
CA THR A 87 9.30 0.21 -7.22
C THR A 87 9.39 1.64 -6.68
N ALA A 88 10.51 2.00 -6.06
CA ALA A 88 10.76 3.35 -5.58
C ALA A 88 10.87 4.36 -6.73
N GLN A 89 11.56 3.99 -7.81
CA GLN A 89 11.66 4.81 -9.02
C GLN A 89 10.28 5.01 -9.66
N LEU A 90 9.47 3.94 -9.77
CA LEU A 90 8.10 4.03 -10.25
C LEU A 90 7.26 4.97 -9.38
N TYR A 91 7.35 4.85 -8.05
CA TYR A 91 6.64 5.72 -7.10
C TYR A 91 6.96 7.20 -7.35
N VAL A 92 8.24 7.56 -7.42
CA VAL A 92 8.68 8.95 -7.62
C VAL A 92 8.25 9.47 -8.99
N SER A 93 8.28 8.62 -10.02
CA SER A 93 7.84 9.01 -11.37
C SER A 93 6.33 9.30 -11.44
N LEU A 94 5.50 8.54 -10.73
CA LEU A 94 4.04 8.68 -10.75
C LEU A 94 3.54 9.77 -9.80
N TYR A 95 4.18 9.91 -8.64
CA TYR A 95 3.72 10.78 -7.55
C TYR A 95 4.83 11.69 -7.01
N PRO A 96 5.49 12.51 -7.85
CA PRO A 96 6.63 13.33 -7.43
C PRO A 96 6.27 14.39 -6.37
N TRP A 97 4.98 14.69 -6.23
CA TRP A 97 4.44 15.67 -5.29
C TRP A 97 4.22 15.13 -3.87
N TYR A 98 4.33 13.82 -3.65
CA TYR A 98 4.16 13.21 -2.34
C TYR A 98 5.46 12.52 -1.91
N TYR A 99 6.06 13.00 -0.82
CA TYR A 99 7.27 12.38 -0.27
C TYR A 99 6.98 10.95 0.18
N MET A 100 7.87 10.02 -0.20
CA MET A 100 7.75 8.62 0.19
C MET A 100 7.75 8.50 1.73
N PRO A 101 6.75 7.84 2.34
CA PRO A 101 6.71 7.66 3.79
C PRO A 101 7.95 6.94 4.33
N LEU A 102 8.41 7.31 5.53
CA LEU A 102 9.63 6.75 6.13
C LEU A 102 9.63 5.21 6.24
N THR A 103 8.49 4.59 6.50
CA THR A 103 8.36 3.13 6.55
C THR A 103 8.53 2.49 5.18
N VAL A 104 7.99 3.11 4.14
CA VAL A 104 8.16 2.68 2.74
C VAL A 104 9.62 2.84 2.33
N HIS A 105 10.20 4.00 2.65
CA HIS A 105 11.61 4.29 2.37
C HIS A 105 12.56 3.27 3.02
N LYS A 106 12.34 2.93 4.30
CA LYS A 106 13.12 1.90 5.00
C LYS A 106 13.04 0.53 4.32
N ILE A 107 11.85 0.10 3.91
CA ILE A 107 11.69 -1.18 3.21
C ILE A 107 12.40 -1.15 1.84
N HIS A 108 12.38 -0.01 1.14
CA HIS A 108 12.89 0.08 -0.22
C HIS A 108 14.41 0.25 -0.30
N LEU A 109 15.06 0.77 0.75
CA LEU A 109 16.51 1.02 0.77
C LEU A 109 17.29 0.18 1.78
N HIS A 110 16.63 -0.34 2.82
CA HIS A 110 17.27 -1.09 3.91
C HIS A 110 16.61 -2.45 4.15
N GLY A 111 15.69 -2.90 3.29
CA GLY A 111 14.96 -4.16 3.49
C GLY A 111 15.85 -5.40 3.48
N THR A 112 17.06 -5.31 2.94
CA THR A 112 18.09 -6.36 2.93
C THR A 112 19.03 -6.34 4.14
N ASP A 113 19.02 -5.24 4.92
CA ASP A 113 19.94 -5.02 6.06
C ASP A 113 19.31 -5.42 7.41
N VAL A 114 18.05 -5.90 7.41
CA VAL A 114 17.24 -6.23 8.61
C VAL A 114 17.12 -7.73 8.80
#